data_AF-X1FBU3-F1
#
_entry.id   AF-X1FBU3-F1
#
_cell.length_a   1.000
_cell.length_b   1.000
_cell.length_c   1.000
_cell.angle_alpha   90.00
_cell.angle_beta   90.00
_cell.angle_gamma   90.00
#
_symmetry.space_group_name_H-M   'P 1'
#
loop_
_entity.id
_entity.type
_entity.pdbx_description
1 polymer ?
#
loop_
_entity_poly.entity_id
_entity_poly.type
_entity_poly.pdbx_seq_one_letter_code
_entity_poly.pdbx_strand_id
1 'polypeptide(L)'
;WNKTRIENLYIVRNEVSDMSAKMTAEFEISSDENQELRLSIAVEGKILAERIIEVTKGTSISNVDFKILNPKLWWSAGLGEQHLYNITGKVYDSENLLDESKTKIGIRTAKLIQKPDTDGKGKSFYIELNGRPVFSKGANYIPNDVFLPRVTPDKYENIVKSAAEANMNMLRVWGGGIYENDVFYDLCDKYGIMIWQDFMFACSMYPGGDDFFENVKQEAIDNVKRLRNHPSIVLWCGNNEIETAWGEYKENAGWGWKQLYNMEQRKEIWANYERVFHEILPEVVEKYSNNTFYWHSSPSAGMGKLSGYQTTSGDIHYWGVWHGQHPFSEFQKYIGRFLSEYGFQSFPEFKSVKKYTIESDWDIESEVMAAHQRSGIGNLRIKSYMEKDYIIPEDFEQFLYVGQVLQAVAIK
;
A
#
# COMPACT_ATOMS: atom_id res chain seq x y z
N TRP A 1 -16.92 20.68 31.94
CA TRP A 1 -16.97 20.37 30.51
C TRP A 1 -17.07 18.87 30.45
N ASN A 2 -18.28 18.32 30.41
CA ASN A 2 -18.51 16.89 30.28
C ASN A 2 -18.44 16.60 28.78
N LYS A 3 -17.34 16.04 28.30
CA LYS A 3 -17.10 15.88 26.86
C LYS A 3 -17.25 14.41 26.49
N THR A 4 -18.45 14.03 26.09
CA THR A 4 -18.62 12.82 25.28
C THR A 4 -18.15 13.11 23.86
N ARG A 5 -17.29 12.25 23.31
CA ARG A 5 -16.76 12.39 21.94
C ARG A 5 -16.68 11.04 21.23
N ILE A 6 -16.83 11.08 19.91
CA ILE A 6 -16.58 9.95 19.03
C ILE A 6 -15.08 9.96 18.68
N GLU A 7 -14.33 9.01 19.22
CA GLU A 7 -12.89 8.85 18.93
C GLU A 7 -12.68 8.20 17.56
N ASN A 8 -13.54 7.25 17.19
CA ASN A 8 -13.49 6.56 15.93
C ASN A 8 -14.89 6.10 15.51
N LEU A 9 -15.15 6.16 14.21
CA LEU A 9 -16.34 5.58 13.59
C LEU A 9 -15.88 4.63 12.49
N TYR A 10 -16.05 3.32 12.72
CA TYR A 10 -15.68 2.29 11.76
C TYR A 10 -16.90 1.63 11.15
N ILE A 11 -16.93 1.51 9.83
CA ILE A 11 -18.02 0.84 9.12
C ILE A 11 -17.59 -0.56 8.69
N VAL A 12 -18.01 -1.54 9.48
CA VAL A 12 -17.79 -2.97 9.23
C VAL A 12 -18.75 -3.44 8.14
N ARG A 13 -18.20 -4.11 7.12
CA ARG A 13 -18.95 -4.69 6.01
C ARG A 13 -19.18 -6.18 6.30
N ASN A 14 -20.33 -6.51 6.86
CA ASN A 14 -20.63 -7.89 7.29
C ASN A 14 -21.00 -8.78 6.10
N GLU A 15 -21.88 -8.29 5.23
CA GLU A 15 -22.38 -9.03 4.08
C GLU A 15 -22.67 -8.05 2.94
N VAL A 16 -22.19 -8.34 1.73
CA VAL A 16 -22.41 -7.51 0.53
C VAL A 16 -22.91 -8.41 -0.60
N SER A 17 -24.05 -8.03 -1.18
CA SER A 17 -24.69 -8.67 -2.32
C SER A 17 -25.39 -7.62 -3.18
N ASP A 18 -25.82 -8.00 -4.39
CA ASP A 18 -26.58 -7.11 -5.28
C ASP A 18 -27.92 -6.66 -4.66
N MET A 19 -28.52 -7.46 -3.79
CA MET A 19 -29.80 -7.13 -3.14
C MET A 19 -29.62 -6.25 -1.90
N SER A 20 -28.53 -6.43 -1.15
CA SER A 20 -28.29 -5.64 0.05
C SER A 20 -26.85 -5.71 0.56
N ALA A 21 -26.44 -4.64 1.25
CA ALA A 21 -25.28 -4.59 2.11
C ALA A 21 -25.72 -4.47 3.58
N LYS A 22 -25.36 -5.45 4.41
CA LYS A 22 -25.52 -5.43 5.87
C LYS A 22 -24.21 -4.95 6.49
N MET A 23 -24.29 -3.94 7.35
CA MET A 23 -23.12 -3.29 7.92
C MET A 23 -23.34 -3.01 9.40
N THR A 24 -22.24 -2.84 10.11
CA THR A 24 -22.23 -2.40 11.51
C THR A 24 -21.39 -1.13 11.60
N ALA A 25 -21.96 -0.09 12.19
CA ALA A 25 -21.19 1.07 12.62
C ALA A 25 -20.66 0.81 14.02
N GLU A 26 -19.36 0.65 14.15
CA GLU A 26 -18.64 0.57 15.42
C GLU A 26 -18.25 1.98 15.85
N PHE A 27 -18.85 2.43 16.95
CA PHE A 27 -18.53 3.70 17.60
C PHE A 27 -17.57 3.44 18.74
N GLU A 28 -16.41 4.09 18.70
CA GLU A 28 -15.53 4.23 19.85
C GLU A 28 -15.82 5.58 20.51
N ILE A 29 -16.35 5.54 21.73
CA ILE A 29 -16.88 6.71 22.43
C ILE A 29 -16.10 6.89 23.71
N SER A 30 -15.55 8.09 23.91
CA SER A 30 -15.00 8.52 25.19
C SER A 30 -16.02 9.37 25.92
N SER A 31 -16.29 9.05 27.19
CA SER A 31 -17.23 9.75 28.06
C SER A 31 -16.60 10.03 29.43
N ASP A 32 -16.87 11.21 29.99
CA ASP A 32 -16.40 11.59 31.34
C ASP A 32 -17.30 11.05 32.45
N GLU A 33 -18.50 10.58 32.11
CA GLU A 33 -19.57 10.20 33.04
C GLU A 33 -20.26 8.90 32.59
N ASN A 34 -20.94 8.26 33.55
CA ASN A 34 -21.85 7.15 33.25
C ASN A 34 -23.20 7.75 32.83
N GLN A 35 -23.66 7.44 31.63
CA GLN A 35 -24.88 8.02 31.09
C GLN A 35 -25.48 7.15 29.98
N GLU A 36 -26.76 7.35 29.73
CA GLU A 36 -27.44 6.79 28.57
C GLU A 36 -27.24 7.71 27.36
N LEU A 37 -26.87 7.15 26.22
CA LEU A 37 -26.66 7.88 24.97
C LEU A 37 -27.47 7.25 23.85
N ARG A 38 -27.97 8.08 22.93
CA ARG A 38 -28.54 7.63 21.67
C ARG A 38 -27.53 7.78 20.54
N LEU A 39 -27.16 6.65 19.93
CA LEU A 39 -26.38 6.60 18.71
C LEU A 39 -27.30 6.63 17.49
N SER A 40 -26.91 7.36 16.46
CA SER A 40 -27.63 7.43 15.19
C SER A 40 -26.68 7.28 14.01
N ILE A 41 -27.09 6.52 13.00
CA ILE A 41 -26.40 6.38 11.72
C ILE A 41 -27.27 6.88 10.60
N ALA A 42 -26.74 7.88 9.88
CA ALA A 42 -27.32 8.38 8.65
C ALA A 42 -26.44 8.06 7.45
N VAL A 43 -27.10 7.72 6.34
CA VAL A 43 -26.48 7.49 5.03
C VAL A 43 -27.09 8.47 4.05
N GLU A 44 -26.25 9.27 3.37
CA GLU A 44 -26.71 10.35 2.47
C GLU A 44 -27.75 11.27 3.13
N GLY A 45 -27.53 11.58 4.42
CA GLY A 45 -28.42 12.45 5.21
C GLY A 45 -29.70 11.79 5.73
N LYS A 46 -29.99 10.53 5.38
CA LYS A 46 -31.15 9.78 5.90
C LYS A 46 -30.74 8.87 7.04
N ILE A 47 -31.36 9.03 8.21
CA ILE A 47 -31.18 8.12 9.35
C ILE A 47 -31.69 6.72 8.96
N LEU A 48 -30.82 5.72 9.10
CA LEU A 48 -31.15 4.32 8.81
C LEU A 48 -31.27 3.46 10.06
N ALA A 49 -30.57 3.82 11.13
CA ALA A 49 -30.60 3.07 12.39
C ALA A 49 -30.27 3.98 13.56
N GLU A 50 -30.84 3.64 14.71
CA GLU A 50 -30.55 4.26 15.99
C GLU A 50 -30.46 3.19 17.07
N ARG A 51 -29.68 3.46 18.12
CA ARG A 51 -29.54 2.56 19.26
C ARG A 51 -29.28 3.36 20.53
N ILE A 52 -30.00 3.01 21.59
CA ILE A 52 -29.72 3.51 22.93
C ILE A 52 -28.67 2.60 23.58
N ILE A 53 -27.66 3.21 24.20
CA ILE A 53 -26.57 2.53 24.89
C ILE A 53 -26.36 3.14 26.27
N GLU A 54 -25.85 2.35 27.20
CA GLU A 54 -25.27 2.84 28.44
C GLU A 54 -23.75 2.89 28.27
N VAL A 55 -23.15 4.05 28.51
CA VAL A 55 -21.69 4.20 28.55
C VAL A 55 -21.22 4.38 29.98
N THR A 56 -20.05 3.83 30.28
CA THR A 56 -19.33 4.13 31.52
C THR A 56 -18.26 5.17 31.25
N LYS A 57 -17.82 5.86 32.32
CA LYS A 57 -16.66 6.75 32.25
C LYS A 57 -15.45 6.03 31.66
N GLY A 58 -14.83 6.65 30.66
CA GLY A 58 -13.73 6.09 29.88
C GLY A 58 -14.11 5.87 28.42
N THR A 59 -13.37 4.98 27.75
CA THR A 59 -13.62 4.61 26.35
C THR A 59 -14.45 3.34 26.27
N SER A 60 -15.50 3.35 25.46
CA SER A 60 -16.37 2.20 25.20
C SER A 60 -16.57 1.99 23.70
N ILE A 61 -16.80 0.74 23.30
CA ILE A 61 -17.13 0.39 21.91
C ILE A 61 -18.60 -0.01 21.86
N SER A 62 -19.36 0.58 20.94
CA SER A 62 -20.78 0.31 20.76
C SER A 62 -21.14 0.18 19.28
N ASN A 63 -22.00 -0.78 18.97
CA ASN A 63 -22.31 -1.17 17.61
C ASN A 63 -23.73 -0.80 17.22
N VAL A 64 -23.92 -0.25 16.02
CA VAL A 64 -25.24 0.02 15.44
C VAL A 64 -25.32 -0.67 14.08
N ASP A 65 -26.19 -1.67 13.98
CA ASP A 65 -26.39 -2.41 12.72
C ASP A 65 -27.34 -1.65 11.81
N PHE A 66 -27.00 -1.60 10.52
CA PHE A 66 -27.83 -0.96 9.50
C PHE A 66 -27.71 -1.68 8.16
N LYS A 67 -28.64 -1.39 7.25
CA LYS A 67 -28.74 -2.08 5.96
C LYS A 67 -29.01 -1.08 4.84
N ILE A 68 -28.29 -1.24 3.74
CA ILE A 68 -28.55 -0.54 2.47
C ILE A 68 -29.12 -1.56 1.48
N LEU A 69 -30.30 -1.29 0.94
CA LEU A 69 -30.95 -2.12 -0.08
C LEU A 69 -30.47 -1.71 -1.46
N ASN A 70 -30.26 -2.68 -2.35
CA ASN A 70 -29.77 -2.50 -3.70
C ASN A 70 -28.54 -1.55 -3.75
N PRO A 71 -27.45 -1.87 -3.03
CA PRO A 71 -26.31 -0.97 -2.90
C PRO A 71 -25.65 -0.75 -4.26
N LYS A 72 -25.22 0.49 -4.51
CA LYS A 72 -24.28 0.80 -5.58
C LYS A 72 -22.88 0.45 -5.09
N LEU A 73 -22.22 -0.47 -5.77
CA LEU A 73 -20.89 -0.93 -5.38
C LEU A 73 -19.82 0.07 -5.79
N TRP A 74 -18.71 0.08 -5.04
CA TRP A 74 -17.47 0.72 -5.44
C TRP A 74 -16.65 -0.23 -6.31
N TRP A 75 -16.18 0.27 -7.46
CA TRP A 75 -15.31 -0.45 -8.39
C TRP A 75 -14.01 0.29 -8.62
N SER A 76 -12.93 -0.44 -8.89
CA SER A 76 -11.68 0.16 -9.33
C SER A 76 -11.78 0.70 -10.76
N ALA A 77 -10.82 1.56 -11.14
CA ALA A 77 -10.75 2.19 -12.45
C ALA A 77 -10.81 1.14 -13.58
N GLY A 78 -11.69 1.39 -14.55
CA GLY A 78 -11.94 0.51 -15.69
C GLY A 78 -12.90 -0.66 -15.45
N LEU A 79 -13.41 -0.88 -14.22
CA LEU A 79 -14.36 -1.95 -13.91
C LEU A 79 -15.78 -1.48 -13.61
N GLY A 80 -15.99 -0.20 -13.29
CA GLY A 80 -17.30 0.36 -12.97
C GLY A 80 -17.20 1.74 -12.32
N GLU A 81 -18.31 2.20 -11.74
CA GLU A 81 -18.35 3.46 -10.98
C GLU A 81 -17.72 3.33 -9.58
N GLN A 82 -17.05 4.38 -9.12
CA GLN A 82 -16.45 4.49 -7.79
C GLN A 82 -17.47 5.05 -6.80
N HIS A 83 -18.59 4.34 -6.58
CA HIS A 83 -19.65 4.90 -5.74
C HIS A 83 -19.21 4.99 -4.27
N LEU A 84 -19.29 6.20 -3.70
CA LEU A 84 -18.95 6.50 -2.31
C LEU A 84 -20.18 7.03 -1.58
N TYR A 85 -20.52 6.40 -0.46
CA TYR A 85 -21.60 6.83 0.42
C TYR A 85 -21.06 7.73 1.53
N ASN A 86 -21.72 8.85 1.77
CA ASN A 86 -21.50 9.67 2.95
C ASN A 86 -22.20 9.04 4.15
N ILE A 87 -21.42 8.69 5.17
CA ILE A 87 -21.91 8.15 6.45
C ILE A 87 -21.71 9.21 7.53
N THR A 88 -22.73 9.42 8.35
CA THR A 88 -22.65 10.30 9.52
C THR A 88 -23.11 9.53 10.75
N GLY A 89 -22.19 9.34 11.69
CA GLY A 89 -22.47 8.84 13.02
C GLY A 89 -22.66 10.01 13.99
N LYS A 90 -23.70 9.95 14.81
CA LYS A 90 -24.02 10.99 15.80
C LYS A 90 -24.28 10.38 17.16
N VAL A 91 -23.86 11.09 18.20
CA VAL A 91 -24.11 10.74 19.60
C VAL A 91 -24.97 11.84 20.22
N TYR A 92 -26.07 11.45 20.83
CA TYR A 92 -27.00 12.35 21.52
C TYR A 92 -27.12 11.98 22.99
N ASP A 93 -27.29 13.00 23.83
CA ASP A 93 -27.90 12.87 25.16
C ASP A 93 -29.36 13.35 25.02
N SER A 94 -30.30 12.42 25.12
CA SER A 94 -31.71 12.67 24.79
C SER A 94 -31.87 13.26 23.36
N GLU A 95 -32.28 14.52 23.24
CA GLU A 95 -32.39 15.26 21.98
C GLU A 95 -31.20 16.20 21.68
N ASN A 96 -30.27 16.34 22.64
CA ASN A 96 -29.11 17.21 22.48
C ASN A 96 -27.98 16.47 21.74
N LEU A 97 -27.54 16.98 20.59
CA LEU A 97 -26.39 16.45 19.87
C LEU A 97 -25.11 16.76 20.65
N LEU A 98 -24.39 15.71 21.08
CA LEU A 98 -23.11 15.85 21.77
C LEU A 98 -21.94 15.92 20.79
N ASP A 99 -21.91 15.02 19.81
CA ASP A 99 -20.83 14.94 18.84
C ASP A 99 -21.27 14.27 17.52
N GLU A 100 -20.53 14.55 16.44
CA GLU A 100 -20.73 13.93 15.13
C GLU A 100 -19.40 13.54 14.46
N SER A 101 -19.42 12.39 13.80
CA SER A 101 -18.30 11.91 12.98
C SER A 101 -18.79 11.58 11.57
N LYS A 102 -18.01 11.97 10.57
CA LYS A 102 -18.32 11.79 9.16
C LYS A 102 -17.23 10.98 8.50
N THR A 103 -17.63 10.03 7.65
CA THR A 103 -16.72 9.26 6.83
C THR A 103 -17.36 8.93 5.49
N LYS A 104 -16.55 8.60 4.50
CA LYS A 104 -17.01 8.08 3.21
C LYS A 104 -16.65 6.60 3.14
N ILE A 105 -17.57 5.81 2.58
CA ILE A 105 -17.31 4.39 2.35
C ILE A 105 -17.63 4.01 0.91
N GLY A 106 -16.87 3.07 0.37
CA GLY A 106 -17.25 2.32 -0.82
C GLY A 106 -17.73 0.92 -0.42
N ILE A 107 -18.92 0.53 -0.87
CA ILE A 107 -19.44 -0.81 -0.61
C ILE A 107 -18.82 -1.76 -1.64
N ARG A 108 -17.98 -2.69 -1.17
CA ARG A 108 -17.33 -3.70 -2.02
C ARG A 108 -16.95 -4.94 -1.23
N THR A 109 -16.64 -6.03 -1.93
CA THR A 109 -15.82 -7.13 -1.41
C THR A 109 -14.46 -7.15 -2.10
N ALA A 110 -13.38 -7.42 -1.36
CA ALA A 110 -12.06 -7.63 -1.95
C ALA A 110 -11.32 -8.76 -1.25
N LYS A 111 -10.64 -9.60 -2.02
CA LYS A 111 -9.90 -10.77 -1.54
C LYS A 111 -8.63 -10.96 -2.36
N LEU A 112 -7.54 -11.36 -1.72
CA LEU A 112 -6.40 -11.92 -2.42
C LEU A 112 -6.62 -13.43 -2.63
N ILE A 113 -6.56 -13.88 -3.88
CA ILE A 113 -6.84 -15.26 -4.26
C ILE A 113 -5.54 -16.03 -4.52
N GLN A 114 -5.33 -17.10 -3.73
CA GLN A 114 -4.17 -17.99 -3.82
C GLN A 114 -4.58 -19.46 -4.01
N LYS A 115 -5.27 -19.74 -5.11
CA LYS A 115 -5.74 -21.10 -5.44
C LYS A 115 -4.60 -21.92 -6.07
N PRO A 116 -4.40 -23.19 -5.71
CA PRO A 116 -3.48 -24.07 -6.41
C PRO A 116 -3.78 -24.13 -7.91
N ASP A 117 -2.73 -24.18 -8.72
CA ASP A 117 -2.86 -24.42 -10.15
C ASP A 117 -3.37 -25.84 -10.42
N THR A 118 -3.93 -26.08 -11.61
CA THR A 118 -4.46 -27.40 -11.99
C THR A 118 -3.42 -28.51 -11.99
N ASP A 119 -2.15 -28.18 -12.23
CA ASP A 119 -1.02 -29.12 -12.18
C ASP A 119 -0.36 -29.23 -10.80
N GLY A 120 -0.85 -28.45 -9.81
CA GLY A 120 -0.36 -28.42 -8.44
C GLY A 120 1.03 -27.80 -8.26
N LYS A 121 1.63 -27.21 -9.31
CA LYS A 121 3.01 -26.71 -9.26
C LYS A 121 3.14 -25.29 -8.73
N GLY A 122 2.03 -24.60 -8.52
CA GLY A 122 2.00 -23.21 -8.07
C GLY A 122 0.66 -22.83 -7.46
N LYS A 123 0.54 -21.53 -7.16
CA LYS A 123 -0.71 -20.92 -6.71
C LYS A 123 -0.93 -19.62 -7.46
N SER A 124 -2.19 -19.30 -7.75
CA SER A 124 -2.56 -17.98 -8.24
C SER A 124 -2.16 -16.89 -7.25
N PHE A 125 -2.08 -15.65 -7.71
CA PHE A 125 -1.95 -14.49 -6.84
C PHE A 125 -2.58 -13.29 -7.55
N TYR A 126 -3.84 -12.99 -7.22
CA TYR A 126 -4.56 -11.87 -7.81
C TYR A 126 -5.63 -11.34 -6.86
N ILE A 127 -6.04 -10.09 -7.05
CA ILE A 127 -7.15 -9.50 -6.33
C ILE A 127 -8.47 -9.86 -7.01
N GLU A 128 -9.43 -10.37 -6.24
CA GLU A 128 -10.83 -10.47 -6.64
C GLU A 128 -11.60 -9.29 -6.01
N LEU A 129 -12.25 -8.48 -6.84
CA LEU A 129 -13.07 -7.33 -6.42
C LEU A 129 -14.52 -7.59 -6.82
N ASN A 130 -15.45 -7.60 -5.85
CA ASN A 130 -16.88 -7.85 -6.07
C ASN A 130 -17.14 -9.15 -6.86
N GLY A 131 -16.37 -10.22 -6.55
CA GLY A 131 -16.45 -11.51 -7.22
C GLY A 131 -15.82 -11.56 -8.61
N ARG A 132 -15.13 -10.50 -9.07
CA ARG A 132 -14.43 -10.45 -10.35
C ARG A 132 -12.91 -10.47 -10.17
N PRO A 133 -12.17 -11.38 -10.81
CA PRO A 133 -10.71 -11.31 -10.88
C PRO A 133 -10.25 -9.99 -11.52
N VAL A 134 -9.28 -9.34 -10.90
CA VAL A 134 -8.70 -8.09 -11.38
C VAL A 134 -7.23 -8.33 -11.74
N PHE A 135 -6.88 -8.03 -12.98
CA PHE A 135 -5.48 -7.87 -13.35
C PHE A 135 -5.02 -6.49 -12.88
N SER A 136 -4.14 -6.48 -11.88
CA SER A 136 -3.58 -5.24 -11.33
C SER A 136 -2.63 -4.60 -12.34
N LYS A 137 -2.89 -3.34 -12.66
CA LYS A 137 -2.06 -2.49 -13.53
C LYS A 137 -1.69 -1.26 -12.73
N GLY A 138 -0.40 -0.99 -12.57
CA GLY A 138 0.01 -0.02 -11.58
C GLY A 138 1.50 0.22 -11.51
N ALA A 139 1.88 0.92 -10.46
CA ALA A 139 3.25 1.23 -10.11
C ALA A 139 3.44 1.23 -8.58
N ASN A 140 4.70 1.24 -8.15
CA ASN A 140 5.06 1.49 -6.76
C ASN A 140 5.11 3.00 -6.53
N TYR A 141 4.44 3.45 -5.47
CA TYR A 141 4.35 4.83 -5.03
C TYR A 141 5.37 5.07 -3.89
N ILE A 142 6.10 6.17 -4.00
CA ILE A 142 7.05 6.67 -3.00
C ILE A 142 6.67 8.11 -2.60
N PRO A 143 7.17 8.64 -1.48
CA PRO A 143 6.87 10.02 -1.06
C PRO A 143 7.17 11.05 -2.15
N ASN A 144 6.27 12.02 -2.32
CA ASN A 144 6.35 13.04 -3.37
C ASN A 144 7.46 14.10 -3.15
N ASP A 145 8.01 14.18 -1.94
CA ASP A 145 9.04 15.14 -1.55
C ASP A 145 9.85 14.57 -0.38
N VAL A 146 11.12 14.99 -0.25
CA VAL A 146 11.93 14.70 0.93
C VAL A 146 11.46 15.49 2.15
N PHE A 147 10.77 16.62 1.93
CA PHE A 147 10.13 17.44 2.95
C PHE A 147 8.61 17.26 2.89
N LEU A 148 8.13 16.20 3.54
CA LEU A 148 6.72 15.77 3.52
C LEU A 148 5.69 16.90 3.71
N PRO A 149 5.86 17.86 4.64
CA PRO A 149 4.86 18.92 4.84
C PRO A 149 4.71 19.92 3.68
N ARG A 150 5.58 19.87 2.66
CA ARG A 150 5.49 20.73 1.47
C ARG A 150 4.56 20.17 0.39
N VAL A 151 4.17 18.91 0.50
CA VAL A 151 3.32 18.25 -0.51
C VAL A 151 1.89 18.78 -0.37
N THR A 152 1.41 19.48 -1.39
CA THR A 152 0.08 20.07 -1.41
C THR A 152 -0.99 19.07 -1.86
N PRO A 153 -2.28 19.28 -1.51
CA PRO A 153 -3.39 18.49 -2.05
C PRO A 153 -3.40 18.39 -3.58
N ASP A 154 -3.09 19.50 -4.28
CA ASP A 154 -3.00 19.51 -5.75
C ASP A 154 -1.90 18.58 -6.28
N LYS A 155 -0.78 18.45 -5.55
CA LYS A 155 0.29 17.51 -5.91
C LYS A 155 -0.19 16.07 -5.79
N TYR A 156 -0.90 15.73 -4.70
CA TYR A 156 -1.52 14.42 -4.55
C TYR A 156 -2.54 14.14 -5.64
N GLU A 157 -3.45 15.08 -5.94
CA GLU A 157 -4.45 14.90 -6.98
C GLU A 157 -3.80 14.71 -8.35
N ASN A 158 -2.77 15.49 -8.69
CA ASN A 158 -2.04 15.30 -9.94
C ASN A 158 -1.45 13.90 -10.07
N ILE A 159 -0.86 13.35 -9.01
CA ILE A 159 -0.24 12.01 -9.04
C ILE A 159 -1.30 10.91 -9.18
N VAL A 160 -2.32 10.92 -8.33
CA VAL A 160 -3.37 9.88 -8.35
C VAL A 160 -4.18 9.95 -9.64
N LYS A 161 -4.51 11.16 -10.10
CA LYS A 161 -5.19 11.36 -11.38
C LYS A 161 -4.34 10.90 -12.56
N SER A 162 -3.03 11.18 -12.55
CA SER A 162 -2.12 10.69 -13.62
C SER A 162 -2.08 9.17 -13.67
N ALA A 163 -2.09 8.48 -12.52
CA ALA A 163 -2.18 7.02 -12.48
C ALA A 163 -3.48 6.52 -13.12
N ALA A 164 -4.62 7.14 -12.79
CA ALA A 164 -5.91 6.80 -13.39
C ALA A 164 -5.95 7.08 -14.90
N GLU A 165 -5.45 8.23 -15.36
CA GLU A 165 -5.35 8.60 -16.78
C GLU A 165 -4.40 7.67 -17.56
N ALA A 166 -3.38 7.13 -16.89
CA ALA A 166 -2.53 6.06 -17.42
C ALA A 166 -3.19 4.66 -17.40
N ASN A 167 -4.49 4.58 -17.10
CA ASN A 167 -5.27 3.33 -17.00
C ASN A 167 -4.77 2.35 -15.93
N MET A 168 -4.08 2.85 -14.90
CA MET A 168 -3.75 2.08 -13.70
C MET A 168 -5.00 1.88 -12.86
N ASN A 169 -5.05 0.77 -12.13
CA ASN A 169 -6.11 0.45 -11.18
C ASN A 169 -5.57 0.06 -9.80
N MET A 170 -4.24 0.10 -9.60
CA MET A 170 -3.59 -0.17 -8.33
C MET A 170 -2.31 0.66 -8.17
N LEU A 171 -2.04 1.13 -6.95
CA LEU A 171 -0.73 1.61 -6.52
C LEU A 171 -0.29 0.83 -5.28
N ARG A 172 1.01 0.55 -5.17
CA ARG A 172 1.62 0.01 -3.95
C ARG A 172 2.31 1.14 -3.18
N VAL A 173 1.84 1.47 -1.98
CA VAL A 173 2.52 2.42 -1.10
C VAL A 173 3.70 1.67 -0.47
N TRP A 174 4.91 1.94 -0.96
CA TRP A 174 6.12 1.19 -0.66
C TRP A 174 6.63 1.45 0.77
N GLY A 175 7.06 0.39 1.47
CA GLY A 175 7.33 0.39 2.90
C GLY A 175 8.52 1.19 3.43
N GLY A 176 9.35 1.83 2.61
CA GLY A 176 10.36 2.78 3.14
C GLY A 176 9.96 4.25 2.96
N GLY A 177 8.68 4.50 2.69
CA GLY A 177 8.08 5.83 2.64
C GLY A 177 7.39 6.19 3.97
N ILE A 178 6.15 6.66 3.85
CA ILE A 178 5.25 6.94 4.98
C ILE A 178 3.88 6.34 4.71
N TYR A 179 3.09 6.11 5.76
CA TYR A 179 1.64 6.09 5.57
C TYR A 179 1.21 7.49 5.14
N GLU A 180 0.52 7.58 4.02
CA GLU A 180 0.23 8.87 3.43
C GLU A 180 -0.81 9.67 4.21
N ASN A 181 -0.95 10.93 3.81
CA ASN A 181 -2.02 11.80 4.29
C ASN A 181 -3.40 11.28 3.82
N ASP A 182 -4.46 11.52 4.58
CA ASP A 182 -5.84 11.08 4.28
C ASP A 182 -6.30 11.52 2.88
N VAL A 183 -5.87 12.71 2.42
CA VAL A 183 -6.17 13.22 1.07
C VAL A 183 -5.73 12.27 -0.04
N PHE A 184 -4.60 11.55 0.13
CA PHE A 184 -4.14 10.59 -0.86
C PHE A 184 -5.13 9.43 -1.00
N TYR A 185 -5.57 8.85 0.12
CA TYR A 185 -6.51 7.74 0.12
C TYR A 185 -7.92 8.16 -0.33
N ASP A 186 -8.37 9.37 0.04
CA ASP A 186 -9.61 9.96 -0.47
C ASP A 186 -9.59 10.10 -2.01
N LEU A 187 -8.45 10.51 -2.57
CA LEU A 187 -8.27 10.60 -4.02
C LEU A 187 -8.24 9.21 -4.65
N CYS A 188 -7.57 8.23 -4.04
CA CYS A 188 -7.57 6.84 -4.53
C CYS A 188 -8.97 6.23 -4.52
N ASP A 189 -9.77 6.50 -3.49
CA ASP A 189 -11.18 6.11 -3.41
C ASP A 189 -11.99 6.76 -4.55
N LYS A 190 -11.81 8.07 -4.77
CA LYS A 190 -12.50 8.85 -5.81
C LYS A 190 -12.15 8.37 -7.22
N TYR A 191 -10.87 8.12 -7.51
CA TYR A 191 -10.37 7.76 -8.84
C TYR A 191 -10.34 6.24 -9.08
N GLY A 192 -10.71 5.43 -8.09
CA GLY A 192 -10.80 3.98 -8.25
C GLY A 192 -9.44 3.28 -8.27
N ILE A 193 -8.43 3.84 -7.59
CA ILE A 193 -7.10 3.25 -7.49
C ILE A 193 -7.05 2.37 -6.25
N MET A 194 -6.90 1.06 -6.44
CA MET A 194 -6.68 0.12 -5.33
C MET A 194 -5.32 0.39 -4.68
N ILE A 195 -5.24 0.19 -3.37
CA ILE A 195 -4.02 0.35 -2.60
C ILE A 195 -3.58 -1.00 -2.04
N TRP A 196 -2.36 -1.37 -2.39
CA TRP A 196 -1.52 -2.28 -1.63
C TRP A 196 -0.73 -1.42 -0.64
N GLN A 197 -1.03 -1.55 0.66
CA GLN A 197 -0.41 -0.75 1.71
C GLN A 197 0.66 -1.55 2.43
N ASP A 198 1.94 -1.24 2.22
CA ASP A 198 2.99 -1.77 3.10
C ASP A 198 2.88 -1.10 4.49
N PHE A 199 3.30 -1.78 5.55
CA PHE A 199 3.77 -1.13 6.78
C PHE A 199 5.16 -0.54 6.51
N MET A 200 5.57 0.46 7.30
CA MET A 200 6.76 1.27 6.98
C MET A 200 8.10 0.60 7.35
N PHE A 201 8.30 -0.61 6.82
CA PHE A 201 9.53 -1.41 6.92
C PHE A 201 10.09 -1.75 5.54
N ALA A 202 11.38 -1.52 5.31
CA ALA A 202 12.00 -1.83 4.02
C ALA A 202 13.50 -2.15 4.12
N CYS A 203 13.93 -3.18 3.37
CA CYS A 203 15.32 -3.46 2.98
C CYS A 203 16.34 -3.60 4.14
N SER A 204 15.89 -3.75 5.38
CA SER A 204 16.75 -3.87 6.56
C SER A 204 16.14 -4.86 7.56
N MET A 205 16.98 -5.52 8.35
CA MET A 205 16.51 -6.14 9.58
C MET A 205 16.24 -5.03 10.61
N TYR A 206 15.19 -5.20 11.40
CA TYR A 206 14.79 -4.24 12.43
C TYR A 206 15.10 -4.79 13.83
N PRO A 207 15.24 -3.91 14.83
CA PRO A 207 15.47 -4.33 16.22
C PRO A 207 14.35 -5.23 16.75
N GLY A 208 14.64 -5.91 17.86
CA GLY A 208 13.63 -6.59 18.68
C GLY A 208 13.51 -5.96 20.07
N GLY A 209 12.70 -6.60 20.92
CA GLY A 209 12.48 -6.21 22.31
C GLY A 209 11.10 -5.58 22.54
N ASP A 210 10.59 -5.73 23.75
CA ASP A 210 9.20 -5.40 24.09
C ASP A 210 8.83 -3.94 23.79
N ASP A 211 9.73 -2.99 24.08
CA ASP A 211 9.50 -1.57 23.78
C ASP A 211 9.37 -1.31 22.28
N PHE A 212 10.20 -1.95 21.45
CA PHE A 212 10.10 -1.84 20.00
C PHE A 212 8.83 -2.50 19.47
N PHE A 213 8.52 -3.71 19.95
CA PHE A 213 7.32 -4.45 19.55
C PHE A 213 6.04 -3.71 19.91
N GLU A 214 5.96 -3.12 21.11
CA GLU A 214 4.80 -2.33 21.52
C GLU A 214 4.70 -1.04 20.69
N ASN A 215 5.81 -0.37 20.39
CA ASN A 215 5.80 0.80 19.51
C ASN A 215 5.28 0.46 18.11
N VAL A 216 5.79 -0.62 17.50
CA VAL A 216 5.32 -1.10 16.18
C VAL A 216 3.82 -1.44 16.21
N LYS A 217 3.38 -2.11 17.28
CA LYS A 217 1.98 -2.47 17.47
C LYS A 217 1.09 -1.22 17.56
N GLN A 218 1.47 -0.21 18.32
CA GLN A 218 0.69 1.02 18.44
C GLN A 218 0.65 1.79 17.11
N GLU A 219 1.78 1.93 16.41
CA GLU A 219 1.82 2.52 15.07
C GLU A 219 0.88 1.79 14.10
N ALA A 220 0.89 0.47 14.12
CA ALA A 220 0.03 -0.36 13.27
C ALA A 220 -1.46 -0.17 13.63
N ILE A 221 -1.81 -0.14 14.92
CA ILE A 221 -3.17 0.09 15.39
C ILE A 221 -3.68 1.45 14.89
N ASP A 222 -2.89 2.51 15.08
CA ASP A 222 -3.27 3.87 14.70
C ASP A 222 -3.53 3.98 13.19
N ASN A 223 -2.61 3.46 12.37
CA ASN A 223 -2.73 3.56 10.91
C ASN A 223 -3.80 2.63 10.34
N VAL A 224 -3.96 1.41 10.86
CA VAL A 224 -5.06 0.52 10.43
C VAL A 224 -6.41 1.14 10.82
N LYS A 225 -6.57 1.67 12.03
CA LYS A 225 -7.83 2.32 12.46
C LYS A 225 -8.14 3.59 11.67
N ARG A 226 -7.12 4.38 11.30
CA ARG A 226 -7.27 5.57 10.46
C ARG A 226 -7.73 5.19 9.05
N LEU A 227 -7.15 4.14 8.48
CA LEU A 227 -7.27 3.85 7.06
C LEU A 227 -8.35 2.81 6.69
N ARG A 228 -8.85 2.02 7.65
CA ARG A 228 -9.78 0.88 7.43
C ARG A 228 -11.13 1.20 6.77
N ASN A 229 -11.54 2.46 6.71
CA ASN A 229 -12.77 2.89 6.04
C ASN A 229 -12.58 3.12 4.53
N HIS A 230 -11.35 3.33 4.05
CA HIS A 230 -11.08 3.57 2.63
C HIS A 230 -11.32 2.29 1.79
N PRO A 231 -12.28 2.29 0.84
CA PRO A 231 -12.50 1.16 -0.06
C PRO A 231 -11.30 0.84 -0.96
N SER A 232 -10.42 1.83 -1.22
CA SER A 232 -9.21 1.61 -2.02
C SER A 232 -8.24 0.63 -1.38
N ILE A 233 -8.11 0.55 -0.06
CA ILE A 233 -7.15 -0.35 0.61
C ILE A 233 -7.63 -1.79 0.50
N VAL A 234 -6.96 -2.60 -0.32
CA VAL A 234 -7.37 -3.99 -0.63
C VAL A 234 -6.47 -5.04 -0.01
N LEU A 235 -5.29 -4.62 0.44
CA LEU A 235 -4.21 -5.48 0.89
C LEU A 235 -3.30 -4.69 1.83
N TRP A 236 -2.96 -5.29 2.96
CA TRP A 236 -1.87 -4.85 3.82
C TRP A 236 -0.65 -5.76 3.62
N CYS A 237 0.55 -5.19 3.66
CA CYS A 237 1.79 -5.95 3.52
C CYS A 237 2.79 -5.59 4.62
N GLY A 238 3.45 -6.58 5.21
CA GLY A 238 4.32 -6.38 6.37
C GLY A 238 5.55 -5.54 6.09
N ASN A 239 6.22 -5.75 4.95
CA ASN A 239 7.45 -5.04 4.61
C ASN A 239 7.83 -5.17 3.13
N ASN A 240 8.82 -4.36 2.74
CA ASN A 240 9.54 -4.49 1.49
C ASN A 240 10.86 -5.29 1.64
N GLU A 241 10.95 -6.40 0.92
CA GLU A 241 12.13 -7.22 0.61
C GLU A 241 12.88 -7.84 1.79
N ILE A 242 12.42 -7.68 3.03
CA ILE A 242 13.20 -8.12 4.21
C ILE A 242 13.33 -9.64 4.23
N GLU A 243 12.26 -10.40 3.92
CA GLU A 243 12.33 -11.87 3.81
C GLU A 243 13.40 -12.29 2.79
N THR A 244 13.38 -11.68 1.61
CA THR A 244 14.31 -12.03 0.53
C THR A 244 15.72 -11.57 0.80
N ALA A 245 15.92 -10.42 1.45
CA ALA A 245 17.22 -9.88 1.80
C ALA A 245 17.92 -10.76 2.83
N TRP A 246 17.17 -11.27 3.82
CA TRP A 246 17.70 -12.18 4.83
C TRP A 246 17.87 -13.62 4.32
N GLY A 247 16.88 -14.13 3.60
CA GLY A 247 16.92 -15.44 2.96
C GLY A 247 16.99 -16.61 3.94
N GLU A 248 16.19 -16.62 5.01
CA GLU A 248 16.29 -17.61 6.11
C GLU A 248 16.38 -19.06 5.60
N TYR A 249 15.45 -19.44 4.73
CA TYR A 249 15.23 -20.83 4.32
C TYR A 249 16.29 -21.41 3.36
N LYS A 250 17.27 -20.61 2.95
CA LYS A 250 18.36 -21.04 2.05
C LYS A 250 19.67 -20.38 2.50
N GLU A 251 20.67 -21.17 2.89
CA GLU A 251 21.91 -20.67 3.48
C GLU A 251 22.64 -19.64 2.59
N ASN A 252 22.76 -19.95 1.30
CA ASN A 252 23.46 -19.09 0.32
C ASN A 252 22.51 -18.11 -0.41
N ALA A 253 21.31 -17.88 0.10
CA ALA A 253 20.38 -16.90 -0.45
C ALA A 253 20.45 -15.56 0.31
N GLY A 254 19.69 -14.59 -0.20
CA GLY A 254 19.67 -13.23 0.34
C GLY A 254 20.84 -12.37 -0.09
N TRP A 255 20.96 -11.21 0.54
CA TRP A 255 21.93 -10.18 0.16
C TRP A 255 23.31 -10.38 0.81
N GLY A 256 23.54 -11.56 1.41
CA GLY A 256 24.81 -11.98 2.00
C GLY A 256 25.05 -11.52 3.44
N TRP A 257 24.22 -10.61 3.98
CA TRP A 257 24.45 -10.00 5.30
C TRP A 257 24.29 -11.00 6.45
N LYS A 258 23.41 -11.99 6.30
CA LYS A 258 23.25 -13.11 7.24
C LYS A 258 24.60 -13.77 7.57
N GLN A 259 25.53 -13.80 6.61
CA GLN A 259 26.84 -14.41 6.78
C GLN A 259 27.80 -13.64 7.70
N LEU A 260 27.47 -12.40 8.05
CA LEU A 260 28.22 -11.58 8.99
C LEU A 260 27.93 -11.93 10.47
N TYR A 261 26.89 -12.73 10.72
CA TYR A 261 26.40 -13.06 12.06
C TYR A 261 26.66 -14.53 12.42
N ASN A 262 26.88 -14.79 13.71
CA ASN A 262 26.92 -16.16 14.22
C ASN A 262 25.51 -16.77 14.35
N MET A 263 25.41 -18.08 14.59
CA MET A 263 24.13 -18.80 14.57
C MET A 263 23.13 -18.28 15.63
N GLU A 264 23.58 -17.93 16.82
CA GLU A 264 22.69 -17.42 17.88
C GLU A 264 22.13 -16.05 17.51
N GLN A 265 22.97 -15.15 16.99
CA GLN A 265 22.52 -13.86 16.47
C GLN A 265 21.52 -14.00 15.32
N ARG A 266 21.76 -14.94 14.39
CA ARG A 266 20.83 -15.19 13.28
C ARG A 266 19.45 -15.64 13.77
N LYS A 267 19.40 -16.57 14.73
CA LYS A 267 18.15 -17.03 15.33
C LYS A 267 17.40 -15.90 16.01
N GLU A 268 18.10 -15.07 16.78
CA GLU A 268 17.50 -13.91 17.45
C GLU A 268 16.94 -12.89 16.44
N ILE A 269 17.73 -12.52 15.43
CA ILE A 269 17.32 -11.60 14.37
C ILE A 269 16.09 -12.14 13.62
N TRP A 270 16.07 -13.43 13.31
CA TRP A 270 14.93 -14.04 12.63
C TRP A 270 13.69 -14.14 13.55
N ALA A 271 13.86 -14.49 14.82
CA ALA A 271 12.76 -14.50 15.78
C ALA A 271 12.11 -13.11 15.92
N ASN A 272 12.91 -12.05 15.91
CA ASN A 272 12.41 -10.67 15.92
C ASN A 272 11.64 -10.33 14.63
N TYR A 273 12.12 -10.80 13.48
CA TYR A 273 11.41 -10.69 12.21
C TYR A 273 10.04 -11.39 12.27
N GLU A 274 9.99 -12.65 12.71
CA GLU A 274 8.74 -13.40 12.83
C GLU A 274 7.77 -12.71 13.81
N ARG A 275 8.28 -12.23 14.94
CA ARG A 275 7.46 -11.52 15.93
C ARG A 275 6.75 -10.30 15.34
N VAL A 276 7.43 -9.51 14.52
CA VAL A 276 6.82 -8.33 13.88
C VAL A 276 5.89 -8.75 12.73
N PHE A 277 6.42 -9.49 11.75
CA PHE A 277 5.77 -9.66 10.46
C PHE A 277 4.86 -10.90 10.37
N HIS A 278 5.01 -11.87 11.26
CA HIS A 278 4.17 -13.07 11.29
C HIS A 278 3.17 -13.09 12.45
N GLU A 279 3.35 -12.22 13.46
CA GLU A 279 2.49 -12.17 14.64
C GLU A 279 1.85 -10.77 14.83
N ILE A 280 2.63 -9.75 15.21
CA ILE A 280 2.08 -8.44 15.60
C ILE A 280 1.25 -7.78 14.51
N LEU A 281 1.82 -7.60 13.31
CA LEU A 281 1.14 -6.92 12.21
C LEU A 281 -0.11 -7.67 11.71
N PRO A 282 -0.07 -9.00 11.43
CA PRO A 282 -1.29 -9.71 11.05
C PRO A 282 -2.37 -9.70 12.14
N GLU A 283 -2.01 -9.83 13.42
CA GLU A 283 -2.97 -9.74 14.54
C GLU A 283 -3.69 -8.38 14.57
N VAL A 284 -2.96 -7.28 14.32
CA VAL A 284 -3.55 -5.94 14.24
C VAL A 284 -4.50 -5.84 13.04
N VAL A 285 -4.11 -6.32 11.85
CA VAL A 285 -4.97 -6.26 10.67
C VAL A 285 -6.23 -7.11 10.83
N GLU A 286 -6.11 -8.32 11.39
CA GLU A 286 -7.24 -9.21 11.71
C GLU A 286 -8.21 -8.52 12.67
N LYS A 287 -7.69 -7.95 13.76
CA LYS A 287 -8.50 -7.33 14.79
C LYS A 287 -9.21 -6.04 14.34
N TYR A 288 -8.54 -5.20 13.56
CA TYR A 288 -9.03 -3.83 13.30
C TYR A 288 -9.53 -3.58 11.88
N SER A 289 -9.29 -4.44 10.88
CA SER A 289 -9.61 -4.16 9.47
C SER A 289 -10.64 -5.11 8.83
N ASN A 290 -11.52 -5.75 9.63
CA ASN A 290 -12.54 -6.72 9.17
C ASN A 290 -11.94 -7.75 8.20
N ASN A 291 -10.81 -8.33 8.58
CA ASN A 291 -10.08 -9.35 7.83
C ASN A 291 -9.68 -8.94 6.39
N THR A 292 -9.30 -7.67 6.20
CA THR A 292 -8.54 -7.29 4.99
C THR A 292 -7.29 -8.15 4.92
N PHE A 293 -6.95 -8.67 3.73
CA PHE A 293 -5.86 -9.64 3.62
C PHE A 293 -4.52 -9.01 4.03
N TYR A 294 -3.67 -9.81 4.70
CA TYR A 294 -2.33 -9.43 5.12
C TYR A 294 -1.28 -10.33 4.43
N TRP A 295 -0.24 -9.71 3.86
CA TRP A 295 0.89 -10.37 3.21
C TRP A 295 2.20 -10.05 3.92
N HIS A 296 2.89 -11.02 4.50
CA HIS A 296 3.98 -10.74 5.44
C HIS A 296 5.22 -10.03 4.84
N SER A 297 5.51 -10.20 3.55
CA SER A 297 6.66 -9.56 2.88
C SER A 297 6.44 -9.49 1.37
N SER A 298 6.86 -8.40 0.73
CA SER A 298 6.90 -8.24 -0.73
C SER A 298 8.36 -8.18 -1.20
N PRO A 299 8.87 -9.13 -1.99
CA PRO A 299 8.16 -10.28 -2.52
C PRO A 299 8.18 -11.47 -1.55
N SER A 300 7.22 -12.38 -1.72
CA SER A 300 7.24 -13.69 -1.05
C SER A 300 6.62 -14.78 -1.93
N ALA A 301 6.98 -16.03 -1.69
CA ALA A 301 6.30 -17.19 -2.28
C ALA A 301 5.26 -17.81 -1.33
N GLY A 302 5.06 -17.18 -0.17
CA GLY A 302 4.29 -17.65 0.98
C GLY A 302 5.18 -18.18 2.10
N MET A 303 4.59 -18.37 3.29
CA MET A 303 5.29 -18.80 4.51
C MET A 303 6.25 -19.98 4.27
N GLY A 304 7.49 -19.84 4.73
CA GLY A 304 8.51 -20.88 4.57
C GLY A 304 9.17 -20.94 3.19
N LYS A 305 8.81 -20.05 2.26
CA LYS A 305 9.28 -20.11 0.87
C LYS A 305 9.69 -18.73 0.36
N LEU A 306 10.97 -18.60 0.04
CA LEU A 306 11.52 -17.40 -0.57
C LEU A 306 11.02 -17.22 -2.01
N SER A 307 10.67 -15.98 -2.35
CA SER A 307 10.44 -15.59 -3.76
C SER A 307 11.75 -15.50 -4.54
N GLY A 308 11.64 -15.58 -5.86
CA GLY A 308 12.72 -15.57 -6.84
C GLY A 308 12.15 -15.50 -8.25
N TYR A 309 13.00 -15.33 -9.26
CA TYR A 309 12.54 -14.99 -10.62
C TYR A 309 11.67 -16.05 -11.31
N GLN A 310 11.73 -17.31 -10.86
CA GLN A 310 10.97 -18.43 -11.43
C GLN A 310 9.93 -19.00 -10.47
N THR A 311 9.65 -18.29 -9.38
CA THR A 311 8.68 -18.73 -8.37
C THR A 311 7.27 -18.79 -8.98
N THR A 312 6.54 -19.86 -8.66
CA THR A 312 5.21 -20.18 -9.22
C THR A 312 4.06 -19.85 -8.25
N SER A 313 4.32 -19.13 -7.17
CA SER A 313 3.35 -18.69 -6.17
C SER A 313 3.76 -17.33 -5.59
N GLY A 314 2.79 -16.57 -5.08
CA GLY A 314 3.10 -15.27 -4.49
C GLY A 314 3.43 -14.20 -5.52
N ASP A 315 4.22 -13.22 -5.11
CA ASP A 315 4.63 -12.08 -5.90
C ASP A 315 6.16 -12.06 -6.11
N ILE A 316 6.63 -11.31 -7.11
CA ILE A 316 8.03 -11.28 -7.54
C ILE A 316 8.49 -9.84 -7.73
N HIS A 317 9.69 -9.54 -7.21
CA HIS A 317 10.49 -8.39 -7.61
C HIS A 317 11.52 -8.83 -8.64
N TYR A 318 11.31 -8.49 -9.91
CA TYR A 318 12.19 -8.87 -11.00
C TYR A 318 13.17 -7.74 -11.33
N TRP A 319 14.31 -7.78 -10.63
CA TRP A 319 15.44 -6.86 -10.82
C TRP A 319 16.56 -7.45 -11.70
N GLY A 320 16.26 -8.51 -12.48
CA GLY A 320 17.21 -9.10 -13.43
C GLY A 320 17.58 -8.11 -14.53
N VAL A 321 16.58 -7.45 -15.12
CA VAL A 321 16.80 -6.21 -15.88
C VAL A 321 17.14 -5.11 -14.89
N TRP A 322 18.07 -4.22 -15.25
CA TRP A 322 18.73 -3.25 -14.38
C TRP A 322 19.84 -3.82 -13.49
N HIS A 323 19.54 -4.44 -12.34
CA HIS A 323 20.58 -4.90 -11.40
C HIS A 323 21.37 -6.10 -11.94
N GLY A 324 20.66 -7.11 -12.44
CA GLY A 324 21.25 -8.31 -13.06
C GLY A 324 21.80 -8.11 -14.49
N GLN A 325 21.64 -6.91 -15.06
CA GLN A 325 22.10 -6.56 -16.42
C GLN A 325 21.51 -7.42 -17.55
N HIS A 326 20.39 -8.08 -17.29
CA HIS A 326 19.68 -8.84 -18.30
C HIS A 326 19.16 -7.92 -19.42
N PRO A 327 19.16 -8.36 -20.70
CA PRO A 327 18.52 -7.61 -21.77
C PRO A 327 17.00 -7.52 -21.57
N PHE A 328 16.34 -6.51 -22.14
CA PHE A 328 14.89 -6.29 -21.97
C PHE A 328 14.03 -7.49 -22.38
N SER A 329 14.51 -8.31 -23.34
CA SER A 329 13.84 -9.55 -23.74
C SER A 329 13.62 -10.54 -22.58
N GLU A 330 14.37 -10.43 -21.48
CA GLU A 330 14.20 -11.29 -20.31
C GLU A 330 12.93 -10.99 -19.51
N PHE A 331 12.32 -9.79 -19.64
CA PHE A 331 10.99 -9.54 -19.07
C PHE A 331 9.94 -10.53 -19.59
N GLN A 332 10.08 -11.00 -20.83
CA GLN A 332 9.18 -12.00 -21.44
C GLN A 332 9.44 -13.43 -20.94
N LYS A 333 10.56 -13.68 -20.26
CA LYS A 333 10.93 -15.01 -19.76
C LYS A 333 10.57 -15.19 -18.29
N TYR A 334 10.78 -14.17 -17.48
CA TYR A 334 10.53 -14.21 -16.04
C TYR A 334 9.13 -13.68 -15.71
N ILE A 335 8.13 -14.48 -16.06
CA ILE A 335 6.72 -14.16 -15.82
C ILE A 335 6.31 -14.70 -14.45
N GLY A 336 6.04 -13.80 -13.51
CA GLY A 336 5.50 -14.12 -12.19
C GLY A 336 3.99 -14.34 -12.18
N ARG A 337 3.47 -14.87 -11.06
CA ARG A 337 2.03 -14.86 -10.78
C ARG A 337 1.52 -13.44 -10.54
N PHE A 338 2.36 -12.61 -9.93
CA PHE A 338 2.20 -11.18 -9.76
C PHE A 338 3.59 -10.52 -9.75
N LEU A 339 3.81 -9.50 -10.57
CA LEU A 339 5.05 -8.71 -10.59
C LEU A 339 4.81 -7.43 -9.78
N SER A 340 5.20 -7.45 -8.50
CA SER A 340 5.06 -6.33 -7.58
C SER A 340 6.16 -5.29 -7.76
N GLU A 341 7.34 -5.68 -8.25
CA GLU A 341 8.38 -4.74 -8.71
C GLU A 341 9.11 -5.25 -9.95
N TYR A 342 9.42 -4.31 -10.83
CA TYR A 342 10.39 -4.37 -11.90
C TYR A 342 10.60 -2.94 -12.40
N GLY A 343 11.73 -2.65 -13.04
CA GLY A 343 11.97 -1.30 -13.49
C GLY A 343 13.26 -1.09 -14.26
N PHE A 344 13.37 0.10 -14.82
CA PHE A 344 14.56 0.60 -15.50
C PHE A 344 14.63 2.11 -15.26
N GLN A 345 15.81 2.69 -15.04
CA GLN A 345 15.92 4.13 -14.80
C GLN A 345 15.95 4.95 -16.10
N SER A 346 15.52 6.20 -16.01
CA SER A 346 15.83 7.25 -16.98
C SER A 346 16.18 8.53 -16.22
N PHE A 347 16.79 9.49 -16.93
CA PHE A 347 16.92 10.85 -16.41
C PHE A 347 15.59 11.59 -16.49
N PRO A 348 15.33 12.55 -15.60
CA PRO A 348 14.20 13.45 -15.76
C PRO A 348 14.38 14.33 -17.02
N GLU A 349 13.30 14.99 -17.45
CA GLU A 349 13.36 15.88 -18.61
C GLU A 349 14.38 17.01 -18.41
N PHE A 350 14.93 17.55 -19.50
CA PHE A 350 15.99 18.55 -19.44
C PHE A 350 15.58 19.82 -18.66
N LYS A 351 14.30 20.21 -18.73
CA LYS A 351 13.76 21.31 -17.92
C LYS A 351 13.90 21.08 -16.42
N SER A 352 13.77 19.83 -15.96
CA SER A 352 13.97 19.45 -14.57
C SER A 352 15.46 19.39 -14.22
N VAL A 353 16.31 18.91 -15.13
CA VAL A 353 17.77 18.90 -14.96
C VAL A 353 18.32 20.31 -14.73
N LYS A 354 17.90 21.29 -15.55
CA LYS A 354 18.28 22.71 -15.40
C LYS A 354 17.91 23.36 -14.07
N LYS A 355 17.10 22.72 -13.22
CA LYS A 355 16.78 23.23 -11.88
C LYS A 355 17.88 22.95 -10.86
N TYR A 356 18.73 21.96 -11.12
CA TYR A 356 19.79 21.54 -10.19
C TYR A 356 21.20 21.54 -10.81
N THR A 357 21.32 21.90 -12.10
CA THR A 357 22.59 22.00 -12.82
C THR A 357 22.82 23.37 -13.44
N ILE A 358 24.08 23.68 -13.70
CA ILE A 358 24.52 24.69 -14.68
C ILE A 358 25.08 23.99 -15.94
N GLU A 359 25.36 24.76 -16.99
CA GLU A 359 25.80 24.22 -18.30
C GLU A 359 27.08 23.37 -18.21
N SER A 360 28.03 23.75 -17.35
CA SER A 360 29.26 22.97 -17.13
C SER A 360 29.02 21.60 -16.48
N ASP A 361 27.82 21.36 -15.93
CA ASP A 361 27.46 20.08 -15.30
C ASP A 361 26.75 19.12 -16.28
N TRP A 362 26.50 19.53 -17.53
CA TRP A 362 25.75 18.76 -18.54
C TRP A 362 26.59 17.63 -19.16
N ASP A 363 27.07 16.76 -18.29
CA ASP A 363 27.76 15.52 -18.57
C ASP A 363 27.24 14.48 -17.57
N ILE A 364 26.92 13.27 -18.03
CA ILE A 364 26.37 12.20 -17.16
C ILE A 364 27.36 11.73 -16.08
N GLU A 365 28.64 12.05 -16.22
CA GLU A 365 29.72 11.76 -15.29
C GLU A 365 30.14 12.98 -14.46
N SER A 366 29.51 14.15 -14.65
CA SER A 366 29.79 15.34 -13.83
C SER A 366 29.50 15.08 -12.36
N GLU A 367 30.20 15.79 -11.47
CA GLU A 367 30.01 15.65 -10.02
C GLU A 367 28.56 15.89 -9.60
N VAL A 368 27.92 16.91 -10.18
CA VAL A 368 26.52 17.25 -9.86
C VAL A 368 25.57 16.17 -10.37
N MET A 369 25.76 15.64 -11.58
CA MET A 369 24.91 14.56 -12.10
C MET A 369 25.12 13.25 -11.33
N ALA A 370 26.36 12.95 -10.92
CA ALA A 370 26.67 11.80 -10.07
C ALA A 370 26.04 11.95 -8.68
N ALA A 371 26.05 13.14 -8.08
CA ALA A 371 25.41 13.40 -6.79
C ALA A 371 23.89 13.21 -6.80
N HIS A 372 23.24 13.32 -7.96
CA HIS A 372 21.81 13.08 -8.16
C HIS A 372 21.48 11.65 -8.62
N GLN A 373 22.48 10.79 -8.76
CA GLN A 373 22.33 9.36 -9.01
C GLN A 373 22.51 8.58 -7.70
N ARG A 374 21.50 7.81 -7.29
CA ARG A 374 21.50 7.06 -6.02
C ARG A 374 21.66 5.55 -6.19
N SER A 375 21.65 5.05 -7.41
CA SER A 375 22.04 3.68 -7.75
C SER A 375 23.53 3.64 -8.11
N GLY A 376 24.26 2.66 -7.57
CA GLY A 376 25.74 2.67 -7.57
C GLY A 376 26.43 2.88 -8.93
N ILE A 377 25.85 2.43 -10.05
CA ILE A 377 26.39 2.62 -11.42
C ILE A 377 25.30 3.08 -12.40
N GLY A 378 24.27 3.78 -11.91
CA GLY A 378 23.03 4.01 -12.67
C GLY A 378 23.21 4.77 -13.99
N ASN A 379 23.97 5.88 -14.01
CA ASN A 379 24.14 6.69 -15.23
C ASN A 379 24.82 5.90 -16.35
N LEU A 380 25.93 5.23 -16.03
CA LEU A 380 26.66 4.38 -16.97
C LEU A 380 25.85 3.13 -17.36
N ARG A 381 24.97 2.65 -16.48
CA ARG A 381 24.04 1.57 -16.82
C ARG A 381 23.08 2.00 -17.91
N ILE A 382 22.46 3.18 -17.81
CA ILE A 382 21.57 3.71 -18.86
C ILE A 382 22.30 3.76 -20.21
N LYS A 383 23.51 4.33 -20.23
CA LYS A 383 24.35 4.40 -21.43
C LYS A 383 24.62 3.02 -22.03
N SER A 384 24.99 2.04 -21.22
CA SER A 384 25.29 0.67 -21.67
C SER A 384 24.10 -0.09 -22.29
N TYR A 385 22.86 0.25 -21.89
CA TYR A 385 21.66 -0.29 -22.54
C TYR A 385 21.30 0.50 -23.79
N MET A 386 21.47 1.82 -23.76
CA MET A 386 21.28 2.68 -24.94
C MET A 386 22.17 2.22 -26.09
N GLU A 387 23.44 1.89 -25.82
CA GLU A 387 24.41 1.35 -26.79
C GLU A 387 23.94 0.11 -27.56
N LYS A 388 23.02 -0.67 -26.98
CA LYS A 388 22.51 -1.91 -27.61
C LYS A 388 21.40 -1.64 -28.61
N ASP A 389 20.57 -0.64 -28.34
CA ASP A 389 19.29 -0.44 -29.03
C ASP A 389 19.20 0.90 -29.79
N TYR A 390 20.08 1.87 -29.51
CA TYR A 390 20.05 3.22 -30.07
C TYR A 390 21.46 3.73 -30.40
N ILE A 391 21.51 4.73 -31.29
CA ILE A 391 22.70 5.56 -31.47
C ILE A 391 22.76 6.53 -30.28
N ILE A 392 23.86 6.52 -29.53
CA ILE A 392 24.04 7.43 -28.40
C ILE A 392 24.18 8.88 -28.92
N PRO A 393 23.32 9.81 -28.50
CA PRO A 393 23.50 11.22 -28.85
C PRO A 393 24.75 11.82 -28.20
N GLU A 394 25.50 12.64 -28.95
CA GLU A 394 26.60 13.45 -28.38
C GLU A 394 26.06 14.64 -27.56
N ASP A 395 24.91 15.18 -27.97
CA ASP A 395 24.22 16.26 -27.25
C ASP A 395 23.56 15.75 -25.96
N PHE A 396 23.80 16.45 -24.86
CA PHE A 396 23.31 16.04 -23.54
C PHE A 396 21.78 16.04 -23.44
N GLU A 397 21.10 17.06 -23.95
CA GLU A 397 19.62 17.11 -23.92
C GLU A 397 19.01 15.95 -24.70
N GLN A 398 19.56 15.66 -25.89
CA GLN A 398 19.15 14.50 -26.69
C GLN A 398 19.43 13.18 -25.97
N PHE A 399 20.57 13.04 -25.27
CA PHE A 399 20.87 11.87 -24.47
C PHE A 399 19.81 11.62 -23.40
N LEU A 400 19.37 12.66 -22.68
CA LEU A 400 18.29 12.53 -21.68
C LEU A 400 16.98 12.06 -22.33
N TYR A 401 16.62 12.65 -23.48
CA TYR A 401 15.41 12.27 -24.21
C TYR A 401 15.44 10.80 -24.68
N VAL A 402 16.53 10.38 -25.32
CA VAL A 402 16.68 8.97 -25.76
C VAL A 402 16.68 8.03 -24.56
N GLY A 403 17.23 8.45 -23.41
CA GLY A 403 17.16 7.69 -22.16
C GLY A 403 15.72 7.48 -21.66
N GLN A 404 14.83 8.46 -21.84
CA GLN A 404 13.41 8.31 -21.52
C GLN A 404 12.69 7.38 -22.50
N VAL A 405 12.98 7.49 -23.80
CA VAL A 405 12.45 6.57 -24.82
C VAL A 405 12.90 5.13 -24.54
N LEU A 406 14.17 4.94 -24.18
CA LEU A 406 14.74 3.65 -23.80
C LEU A 406 13.97 3.03 -22.63
N GLN A 407 13.75 3.79 -21.55
CA GLN A 407 12.95 3.32 -20.41
C GLN A 407 11.50 3.00 -20.82
N ALA A 408 10.86 3.86 -21.61
CA ALA A 408 9.49 3.64 -22.03
C ALA A 408 9.34 2.35 -22.87
N VAL A 409 10.31 2.05 -23.73
CA VAL A 409 10.36 0.79 -24.50
C VAL A 409 10.67 -0.41 -23.60
N ALA A 410 11.52 -0.24 -22.58
CA ALA A 410 11.85 -1.32 -21.66
C ALA A 410 10.63 -1.81 -20.85
N ILE A 411 9.75 -0.89 -20.44
CA ILE A 411 8.60 -1.17 -19.55
C ILE A 411 7.32 -1.54 -20.33
N LYS A 412 7.17 -1.07 -21.56
CA LYS A 412 6.01 -1.34 -22.42
C LYS A 412 6.01 -2.79 -22.93
#